data_AF-A0A6J5FQ03-F1
#
_entry.id   AF-A0A6J5FQ03-F1
#
_cell.length_a   1.000
_cell.length_b   1.000
_cell.length_c   1.000
_cell.angle_alpha   90.00
_cell.angle_beta   90.00
_cell.angle_gamma   90.00
#
_symmetry.space_group_name_H-M   'P 1'
#
loop_
_entity.id
_entity.type
_entity.pdbx_description
1 polymer ?
#
loop_
_entity_poly.entity_id
_entity_poly.type
_entity_poly.pdbx_seq_one_letter_code
_entity_poly.pdbx_strand_id
1 'polypeptide(L)'
;MPGSNTSQPFARPEQSKQSLINIASLPREEAIECARDAGREILADSAAVQAVADTLWMNWVNVNVPVAVGQTDDEFGELVDVMGNKFFEGLTEGVKRFAEDTRTLARVDEFLCDESRFAWKIHNVLAFMRAALDEDPADGLPVKCTVTDLDIDVEKLATNLMDLVHKARHA
;
A
#
# COMPACT_ATOMS: atom_id res chain seq x y z
N MET A 1 52.44 1.17 -8.16
CA MET A 1 51.52 1.62 -7.10
C MET A 1 50.29 2.19 -7.76
N PRO A 2 49.08 1.73 -7.42
CA PRO A 2 47.86 2.02 -8.16
C PRO A 2 47.28 3.36 -7.75
N GLY A 3 46.98 4.20 -8.75
CA GLY A 3 46.25 5.45 -8.59
C GLY A 3 44.76 5.16 -8.37
N SER A 4 44.24 5.69 -7.27
CA SER A 4 42.86 5.55 -6.80
C SER A 4 41.88 6.18 -7.80
N ASN A 5 41.12 5.34 -8.50
CA ASN A 5 39.95 5.78 -9.28
C ASN A 5 38.84 6.14 -8.28
N THR A 6 38.67 7.43 -8.02
CA THR A 6 37.53 7.94 -7.25
C THR A 6 36.36 8.12 -8.19
N SER A 7 35.41 7.18 -8.13
CA SER A 7 34.10 7.28 -8.77
C SER A 7 33.38 8.52 -8.24
N GLN A 8 33.34 9.59 -9.03
CA GLN A 8 32.45 10.72 -8.78
C GLN A 8 31.00 10.25 -8.98
N PRO A 9 30.09 10.53 -8.03
CA PRO A 9 28.67 10.34 -8.27
C PRO A 9 28.19 11.37 -9.29
N PHE A 10 27.52 10.89 -10.34
CA PHE A 10 26.86 11.74 -11.35
C PHE A 10 25.70 12.51 -10.71
N ALA A 11 25.96 13.75 -10.27
CA ALA A 11 24.89 14.68 -9.94
C ALA A 11 24.27 15.22 -11.23
N ARG A 12 22.96 15.03 -11.42
CA ARG A 12 22.21 15.55 -12.59
C ARG A 12 22.17 17.09 -12.55
N PRO A 13 22.35 17.79 -13.68
CA PRO A 13 22.32 19.27 -13.73
C PRO A 13 21.02 19.92 -13.24
N GLU A 14 19.90 19.19 -13.23
CA GLU A 14 18.59 19.72 -12.84
C GLU A 14 18.32 19.77 -11.33
N GLN A 15 19.13 19.12 -10.49
CA GLN A 15 19.05 19.24 -9.02
C GLN A 15 19.69 20.52 -8.47
N SER A 16 20.25 21.37 -9.33
CA SER A 16 21.07 22.53 -8.95
C SER A 16 20.32 23.75 -8.37
N LYS A 17 18.98 23.69 -8.25
CA LYS A 17 18.16 24.81 -7.75
C LYS A 17 17.46 24.59 -6.40
N GLN A 18 17.47 23.38 -5.85
CA GLN A 18 16.98 23.12 -4.49
C GLN A 18 18.18 22.96 -3.56
N SER A 19 18.18 23.63 -2.40
CA SER A 19 19.25 23.45 -1.43
C SER A 19 19.26 21.98 -1.01
N LEU A 20 20.35 21.27 -1.29
CA LEU A 20 20.52 19.89 -0.87
C LEU A 20 20.48 19.85 0.66
N ILE A 21 19.35 19.41 1.22
CA ILE A 21 19.20 19.23 2.66
C ILE A 21 19.95 17.95 3.01
N ASN A 22 20.95 18.04 3.89
CA ASN A 22 21.56 16.85 4.46
C ASN A 22 20.59 16.22 5.45
N ILE A 23 19.84 15.19 5.02
CA ILE A 23 18.83 14.50 5.83
C ILE A 23 19.43 13.95 7.13
N ALA A 24 20.70 13.55 7.12
CA ALA A 24 21.39 13.04 8.31
C ALA A 24 21.66 14.11 9.39
N SER A 25 21.44 15.39 9.08
CA SER A 25 21.56 16.50 10.03
C SER A 25 20.22 16.93 10.65
N LEU A 26 19.10 16.35 10.21
CA LEU A 26 17.78 16.64 10.76
C LEU A 26 17.53 15.85 12.06
N PRO A 27 16.64 16.34 12.95
CA PRO A 27 16.07 15.53 14.02
C PRO A 27 15.51 14.22 13.48
N ARG A 28 15.58 13.15 14.27
CA ARG A 28 15.26 11.78 13.83
C ARG A 28 13.88 11.67 13.17
N GLU A 29 12.86 12.25 13.78
CA GLU A 29 11.48 12.17 13.31
C GLU A 29 11.30 12.94 11.99
N GLU A 30 11.92 14.11 11.86
CA GLU A 30 11.94 14.91 10.61
C GLU A 30 12.74 14.20 9.49
N ALA A 31 13.85 13.54 9.82
CA ALA A 31 14.63 12.76 8.87
C ALA A 31 13.84 11.57 8.31
N ILE A 32 13.06 10.89 9.18
CA ILE A 32 12.19 9.78 8.78
C ILE A 32 11.06 10.28 7.87
N GLU A 33 10.42 11.39 8.22
CA GLU A 33 9.35 11.99 7.41
C GLU A 33 9.89 12.45 6.04
N CYS A 34 11.04 13.12 6.02
CA CYS A 34 11.71 13.54 4.79
C CYS A 34 12.08 12.36 3.90
N ALA A 35 12.62 11.27 4.47
CA ALA A 35 12.91 10.06 3.71
C ALA A 35 11.63 9.39 3.15
N ARG A 36 10.54 9.41 3.92
CA ARG A 36 9.24 8.90 3.49
C ARG A 36 8.67 9.71 2.33
N ASP A 37 8.79 11.03 2.36
CA ASP A 37 8.29 11.91 1.32
C ASP A 37 9.15 11.83 0.05
N ALA A 38 10.47 11.81 0.18
CA ALA A 38 11.37 11.55 -0.95
C ALA A 38 11.06 10.20 -1.62
N GLY A 39 10.76 9.16 -0.83
CA GLY A 39 10.33 7.86 -1.35
C GLY A 39 8.98 7.89 -2.09
N ARG A 40 8.09 8.86 -1.80
CA ARG A 40 6.86 9.08 -2.57
C ARG A 40 7.10 9.86 -3.84
N GLU A 41 7.94 10.89 -3.76
CA GLU A 41 8.28 11.74 -4.91
C GLU A 41 9.05 10.99 -5.99
N ILE A 42 9.88 10.01 -5.62
CA ILE A 42 10.65 9.22 -6.60
C ILE A 42 9.78 8.43 -7.57
N LEU A 43 8.55 8.06 -7.16
CA LEU A 43 7.59 7.39 -8.03
C LEU A 43 6.91 8.35 -9.01
N ALA A 44 6.96 9.66 -8.73
CA ALA A 44 6.50 10.71 -9.64
C ALA A 44 7.63 11.20 -10.59
N ASP A 45 8.89 10.95 -10.25
CA ASP A 45 10.04 11.21 -11.12
C ASP A 45 10.14 10.15 -12.22
N SER A 46 9.62 10.49 -13.40
CA SER A 46 9.66 9.59 -14.57
C SER A 46 11.07 9.15 -14.95
N ALA A 47 12.09 9.99 -14.74
CA ALA A 47 13.47 9.66 -15.10
C ALA A 47 14.15 8.75 -14.06
N ALA A 48 13.73 8.80 -12.80
CA ALA A 48 14.17 7.83 -11.78
C ALA A 48 13.50 6.46 -11.99
N VAL A 49 12.19 6.46 -12.26
CA VAL A 49 11.42 5.23 -12.55
C VAL A 49 11.91 4.57 -13.83
N GLN A 50 12.19 5.34 -14.90
CA GLN A 50 12.68 4.81 -16.16
C GLN A 50 14.01 4.06 -16.00
N ALA A 51 14.96 4.61 -15.23
CA ALA A 51 16.25 3.95 -15.02
C ALA A 51 16.13 2.57 -14.36
N VAL A 52 15.19 2.43 -13.41
CA VAL A 52 14.89 1.15 -12.77
C VAL A 52 14.18 0.21 -13.74
N ALA A 53 13.22 0.72 -14.52
CA ALA A 53 12.49 -0.04 -15.52
C ALA A 53 13.42 -0.59 -16.62
N ASP A 54 14.36 0.23 -17.11
CA ASP A 54 15.40 -0.17 -18.08
C ASP A 54 16.29 -1.27 -17.51
N THR A 55 16.66 -1.16 -16.23
CA THR A 55 17.45 -2.20 -15.55
C THR A 55 16.70 -3.54 -15.47
N LEU A 56 15.40 -3.50 -15.15
CA LEU A 56 14.55 -4.69 -15.12
C LEU A 56 14.42 -5.33 -16.51
N TRP A 57 14.19 -4.51 -17.53
CA TRP A 57 14.11 -4.94 -18.92
C TRP A 57 15.41 -5.64 -19.36
N MET A 58 16.56 -4.99 -19.15
CA MET A 58 17.85 -5.56 -19.55
C MET A 58 18.15 -6.88 -18.83
N ASN A 59 17.86 -6.96 -17.53
CA ASN A 59 18.01 -8.21 -16.78
C ASN A 59 17.10 -9.32 -17.33
N TRP A 60 15.85 -8.99 -17.65
CA TRP A 60 14.89 -9.95 -18.20
C TRP A 60 15.32 -10.44 -19.59
N VAL A 61 15.73 -9.53 -20.49
CA VAL A 61 16.23 -9.86 -21.83
C VAL A 61 17.45 -10.76 -21.76
N ASN A 62 18.43 -10.43 -20.91
CA ASN A 62 19.65 -11.23 -20.76
C ASN A 62 19.37 -12.68 -20.32
N VAL A 63 18.27 -12.89 -19.57
CA VAL A 63 17.87 -14.22 -19.10
C VAL A 63 17.02 -14.96 -20.13
N ASN A 64 16.11 -14.26 -20.82
CA ASN A 64 15.04 -14.90 -21.59
C ASN A 64 15.23 -14.81 -23.12
N VAL A 65 16.13 -13.95 -23.59
CA VAL A 65 16.40 -13.71 -25.02
C VAL A 65 17.92 -13.74 -25.30
N PRO A 66 18.61 -14.87 -25.01
CA PRO A 66 20.07 -14.88 -25.01
C PRO A 66 20.71 -14.87 -26.41
N VAL A 67 20.05 -15.40 -27.45
CA VAL A 67 20.59 -15.50 -28.82
C VAL A 67 19.46 -15.47 -29.86
N ALA A 68 19.67 -14.74 -30.95
CA ALA A 68 18.86 -14.83 -32.16
C ALA A 68 19.14 -16.16 -32.89
N VAL A 69 18.14 -17.02 -33.03
CA VAL A 69 18.27 -18.30 -33.76
C VAL A 69 17.41 -18.25 -35.02
N GLY A 70 18.07 -18.20 -36.17
CA GLY A 70 17.40 -18.26 -37.48
C GLY A 70 16.72 -16.96 -37.92
N GLN A 71 17.04 -15.82 -37.28
CA GLN A 71 16.58 -14.49 -37.64
C GLN A 71 17.76 -13.63 -38.10
N THR A 72 17.49 -12.65 -38.95
CA THR A 72 18.43 -11.57 -39.27
C THR A 72 18.53 -10.58 -38.10
N ASP A 73 19.59 -9.76 -38.07
CA ASP A 73 19.78 -8.74 -37.03
C ASP A 73 18.61 -7.73 -37.00
N ASP A 74 18.07 -7.38 -38.16
CA ASP A 74 16.92 -6.46 -38.27
C ASP A 74 15.64 -7.08 -37.69
N GLU A 75 15.33 -8.32 -38.04
CA GLU A 75 14.16 -9.06 -37.50
C GLU A 75 14.26 -9.28 -35.99
N PHE A 76 15.48 -9.53 -35.51
CA PHE A 76 15.73 -9.66 -34.07
C PHE A 76 15.58 -8.32 -33.35
N GLY A 77 16.07 -7.22 -33.93
CA GLY A 77 15.88 -5.86 -33.42
C GLY A 77 14.40 -5.50 -33.30
N GLU A 78 13.62 -5.71 -34.35
CA GLU A 78 12.17 -5.48 -34.33
C GLU A 78 11.46 -6.32 -33.25
N LEU A 79 11.85 -7.58 -33.09
CA LEU A 79 11.30 -8.45 -32.05
C LEU A 79 11.61 -7.92 -30.65
N VAL A 80 12.86 -7.52 -30.40
CA VAL A 80 13.29 -6.93 -29.12
C VAL A 80 12.53 -5.65 -28.81
N ASP A 81 12.31 -4.78 -29.80
CA ASP A 81 11.53 -3.55 -29.63
C ASP A 81 10.06 -3.83 -29.28
N VAL A 82 9.42 -4.78 -29.98
CA VAL A 82 8.03 -5.19 -29.69
C VAL A 82 7.93 -5.79 -28.28
N MET A 83 8.87 -6.65 -27.90
CA MET A 83 8.90 -7.23 -26.55
C MET A 83 9.13 -6.16 -25.48
N GLY A 84 10.00 -5.19 -25.73
CA GLY A 84 10.24 -4.06 -24.83
C GLY A 84 8.97 -3.25 -24.60
N ASN A 85 8.28 -2.88 -25.67
CA ASN A 85 6.99 -2.17 -25.57
C ASN A 85 5.97 -2.95 -24.72
N LYS A 86 5.82 -4.26 -24.96
CA LYS A 86 4.90 -5.11 -24.18
C LYS A 86 5.32 -5.28 -22.72
N PHE A 87 6.62 -5.36 -22.46
CA PHE A 87 7.15 -5.42 -21.10
C PHE A 87 6.81 -4.15 -20.31
N PHE A 88 7.04 -2.97 -20.89
CA PHE A 88 6.75 -1.69 -20.23
C PHE A 88 5.24 -1.42 -20.09
N GLU A 89 4.42 -1.85 -21.06
CA GLU A 89 2.96 -1.88 -20.91
C GLU A 89 2.56 -2.72 -19.68
N GLY A 90 3.06 -3.95 -19.56
CA GLY A 90 2.78 -4.84 -18.44
C GLY A 90 3.28 -4.31 -17.09
N LEU A 91 4.45 -3.67 -17.06
CA LEU A 91 4.97 -3.01 -15.86
C LEU A 91 4.05 -1.87 -15.41
N THR A 92 3.59 -1.05 -16.36
CA THR A 92 2.67 0.07 -16.09
C THR A 92 1.33 -0.43 -15.56
N GLU A 93 0.77 -1.48 -16.16
CA GLU A 93 -0.46 -2.12 -15.69
C GLU A 93 -0.29 -2.70 -14.28
N GLY A 94 0.83 -3.39 -14.02
CA GLY A 94 1.15 -3.92 -12.70
C GLY A 94 1.20 -2.83 -11.63
N VAL A 95 1.94 -1.74 -11.87
CA VAL A 95 2.03 -0.61 -10.93
C VAL A 95 0.65 0.02 -10.66
N LYS A 96 -0.17 0.23 -11.70
CA LYS A 96 -1.52 0.76 -11.53
C LYS A 96 -2.39 -0.15 -10.67
N ARG A 97 -2.38 -1.44 -10.96
CA ARG A 97 -3.14 -2.44 -10.19
C ARG A 97 -2.73 -2.46 -8.72
N PHE A 98 -1.43 -2.50 -8.42
CA PHE A 98 -0.97 -2.46 -7.03
C PHE A 98 -1.38 -1.16 -6.30
N ALA A 99 -1.35 -0.02 -6.99
CA ALA A 99 -1.81 1.24 -6.43
C ALA A 99 -3.33 1.25 -6.17
N GLU A 100 -4.12 0.68 -7.08
CA GLU A 100 -5.58 0.54 -6.92
C GLU A 100 -5.95 -0.43 -5.80
N ASP A 101 -5.29 -1.58 -5.71
CA ASP A 101 -5.49 -2.57 -4.66
C ASP A 101 -5.14 -1.99 -3.29
N THR A 102 -4.02 -1.26 -3.18
CA THR A 102 -3.62 -0.59 -1.93
C THR A 102 -4.65 0.47 -1.51
N ARG A 103 -5.17 1.27 -2.45
CA ARG A 103 -6.22 2.25 -2.15
C ARG A 103 -7.53 1.59 -1.74
N THR A 104 -7.87 0.47 -2.36
CA THR A 104 -9.08 -0.29 -2.03
C THR A 104 -8.98 -0.87 -0.62
N LEU A 105 -7.84 -1.49 -0.28
CA LEU A 105 -7.59 -2.00 1.07
C LEU A 105 -7.62 -0.89 2.12
N ALA A 106 -7.02 0.28 1.84
CA ALA A 106 -7.06 1.42 2.76
C ALA A 106 -8.49 1.92 3.02
N ARG A 107 -9.33 1.99 1.98
CA ARG A 107 -10.75 2.39 2.12
C ARG A 107 -11.57 1.36 2.89
N VAL A 108 -11.33 0.07 2.63
CA VAL A 108 -12.00 -1.02 3.38
C VAL A 108 -11.58 -0.98 4.84
N ASP A 109 -10.31 -0.75 5.13
CA ASP A 109 -9.80 -0.59 6.50
C ASP A 109 -10.47 0.59 7.22
N GLU A 110 -10.54 1.76 6.59
CA GLU A 110 -11.20 2.95 7.14
C GLU A 110 -12.69 2.69 7.41
N PHE A 111 -13.41 2.12 6.44
CA PHE A 111 -14.82 1.78 6.57
C PHE A 111 -15.07 0.81 7.72
N LEU A 112 -14.29 -0.26 7.82
CA LEU A 112 -14.44 -1.25 8.89
C LEU A 112 -14.07 -0.69 10.27
N CYS A 113 -13.08 0.20 10.35
CA CYS A 113 -12.75 0.90 11.59
C CYS A 113 -13.92 1.79 12.05
N ASP A 114 -14.56 2.52 11.14
CA ASP A 114 -15.71 3.38 11.47
C ASP A 114 -16.93 2.55 11.89
N GLU A 115 -17.26 1.48 11.17
CA GLU A 115 -18.36 0.58 11.51
C GLU A 115 -18.12 -0.13 12.84
N SER A 116 -16.89 -0.58 13.11
CA SER A 116 -16.53 -1.18 14.40
C SER A 116 -16.68 -0.17 15.54
N ARG A 117 -16.24 1.08 15.34
CA ARG A 117 -16.43 2.16 16.33
C ARG A 117 -17.92 2.42 16.61
N PHE A 118 -18.75 2.39 15.57
CA PHE A 118 -20.18 2.57 15.71
C PHE A 118 -20.83 1.41 16.47
N ALA A 119 -20.47 0.16 16.14
CA ALA A 119 -20.94 -1.02 16.87
C ALA A 119 -20.56 -0.95 18.35
N TRP A 120 -19.32 -0.59 18.68
CA TRP A 120 -18.89 -0.38 20.07
C TRP A 120 -19.68 0.71 20.81
N LYS A 121 -20.05 1.78 20.11
CA LYS A 121 -20.91 2.82 20.69
C LYS A 121 -22.29 2.28 21.02
N ILE A 122 -22.90 1.50 20.12
CA ILE A 122 -24.21 0.87 20.38
C ILE A 122 -24.10 -0.10 21.56
N HIS A 123 -23.07 -0.95 21.59
CA HIS A 123 -22.83 -1.87 22.70
C HIS A 123 -22.79 -1.15 24.04
N ASN A 124 -22.01 -0.06 24.14
CA ASN A 124 -21.95 0.73 25.38
C ASN A 124 -23.30 1.34 25.80
N VAL A 125 -24.13 1.76 24.83
CA VAL A 125 -25.47 2.27 25.10
C VAL A 125 -26.40 1.14 25.59
N LEU A 126 -26.36 -0.03 24.95
CA LEU A 126 -27.16 -1.18 25.36
C LEU A 126 -26.76 -1.70 26.74
N ALA A 127 -25.46 -1.78 27.02
CA ALA A 127 -24.94 -2.13 28.33
C ALA A 127 -25.43 -1.14 29.41
N PHE A 128 -25.44 0.17 29.12
CA PHE A 128 -26.00 1.18 30.01
C PHE A 128 -27.51 1.00 30.22
N MET A 129 -28.28 0.79 29.14
CA MET A 129 -29.72 0.54 29.22
C MET A 129 -30.03 -0.71 30.05
N ARG A 130 -29.32 -1.82 29.81
CA ARG A 130 -29.46 -3.07 30.58
C ARG A 130 -29.23 -2.88 32.06
N ALA A 131 -28.22 -2.08 32.43
CA ALA A 131 -27.90 -1.78 33.83
C ALA A 131 -28.96 -0.91 34.52
N ALA A 132 -29.69 -0.09 33.75
CA ALA A 132 -30.73 0.80 34.24
C ALA A 132 -32.13 0.17 34.26
N LEU A 133 -32.34 -0.97 33.61
CA LEU A 133 -33.63 -1.65 33.53
C LEU A 133 -33.83 -2.64 34.69
N ASP A 134 -35.02 -2.58 35.28
CA ASP A 134 -35.52 -3.59 36.22
C ASP A 134 -35.74 -4.93 35.49
N GLU A 135 -35.83 -6.02 36.27
CA GLU A 135 -36.17 -7.34 35.72
C GLU A 135 -37.54 -7.32 35.03
N ASP A 136 -37.64 -8.06 33.92
CA ASP A 136 -38.87 -8.14 33.16
C ASP A 136 -39.98 -8.79 34.00
N PRO A 137 -41.16 -8.14 34.14
CA PRO A 137 -42.27 -8.70 34.89
C PRO A 137 -42.89 -9.89 34.14
N ALA A 138 -43.44 -10.86 34.89
CA ALA A 138 -43.95 -12.12 34.35
C ALA A 138 -45.07 -11.98 33.30
N ASP A 139 -45.81 -10.87 33.34
CA ASP A 139 -46.93 -10.54 32.45
C ASP A 139 -46.69 -9.28 31.59
N GLY A 140 -45.49 -8.70 31.63
CA GLY A 140 -45.15 -7.52 30.83
C GLY A 140 -44.23 -7.82 29.65
N LEU A 141 -43.75 -6.74 29.02
CA LEU A 141 -42.88 -6.84 27.85
C LEU A 141 -41.46 -7.25 28.25
N PRO A 142 -40.78 -8.13 27.49
CA PRO A 142 -39.43 -8.62 27.80
C PRO A 142 -38.36 -7.62 27.37
N VAL A 143 -38.38 -6.42 27.95
CA VAL A 143 -37.53 -5.29 27.54
C VAL A 143 -36.07 -5.56 27.90
N LYS A 144 -35.78 -6.00 29.13
CA LYS A 144 -34.41 -6.27 29.59
C LYS A 144 -33.80 -7.47 28.88
N CYS A 145 -34.57 -8.53 28.66
CA CYS A 145 -34.15 -9.67 27.85
C CYS A 145 -33.80 -9.23 26.42
N THR A 146 -34.68 -8.45 25.76
CA THR A 146 -34.43 -7.97 24.40
C THR A 146 -33.18 -7.08 24.31
N VAL A 147 -32.98 -6.18 25.28
CA VAL A 147 -31.78 -5.33 25.33
C VAL A 147 -30.52 -6.17 25.55
N THR A 148 -30.61 -7.24 26.34
CA THR A 148 -29.49 -8.18 26.56
C THR A 148 -29.13 -8.95 25.30
N ASP A 149 -30.13 -9.43 24.55
CA ASP A 149 -29.89 -10.12 23.28
C ASP A 149 -29.23 -9.19 22.26
N LEU A 150 -29.71 -7.95 22.15
CA LEU A 150 -29.11 -6.93 21.27
C LEU A 150 -27.67 -6.59 21.69
N ASP A 151 -27.38 -6.55 23.00
CA ASP A 151 -26.03 -6.29 23.52
C ASP A 151 -25.03 -7.35 23.04
N ILE A 152 -25.43 -8.62 23.11
CA ILE A 152 -24.66 -9.79 22.65
C ILE A 152 -24.45 -9.73 21.13
N ASP A 153 -25.51 -9.46 20.37
CA ASP A 153 -25.44 -9.40 18.90
C ASP A 153 -24.51 -8.29 18.42
N VAL A 154 -24.54 -7.12 19.08
CA VAL A 154 -23.68 -5.98 18.74
C VAL A 154 -22.23 -6.22 19.16
N GLU A 155 -21.97 -6.88 20.29
CA GLU A 155 -20.61 -7.28 20.69
C GLU A 155 -20.00 -8.25 19.66
N LYS A 156 -20.80 -9.24 19.22
CA LYS A 156 -20.39 -10.19 18.17
C LYS A 156 -20.14 -9.48 16.85
N LEU A 157 -20.97 -8.52 16.47
CA LEU A 157 -20.77 -7.71 15.26
C LEU A 157 -19.46 -6.91 15.35
N ALA A 158 -19.22 -6.21 16.46
CA ALA A 158 -18.01 -5.41 16.66
C ALA A 158 -16.73 -6.27 16.57
N THR A 159 -16.76 -7.46 17.18
CA THR A 159 -15.66 -8.43 17.14
C THR A 159 -15.41 -8.95 15.74
N ASN A 160 -16.47 -9.37 15.02
CA ASN A 160 -16.34 -9.87 13.65
C ASN A 160 -15.79 -8.81 12.70
N LEU A 161 -16.15 -7.53 12.87
CA LEU A 161 -15.62 -6.43 12.07
C LEU A 161 -14.12 -6.23 12.32
N MET A 162 -13.66 -6.29 13.59
CA MET A 162 -12.22 -6.21 13.90
C MET A 162 -11.44 -7.41 13.35
N ASP A 163 -11.99 -8.62 13.44
CA ASP A 163 -11.36 -9.81 12.88
C ASP A 163 -11.26 -9.73 11.36
N LEU A 164 -12.27 -9.15 10.69
CA LEU A 164 -12.25 -8.94 9.24
C LEU A 164 -11.16 -7.96 8.83
N VAL A 165 -10.98 -6.86 9.59
CA VAL A 165 -9.85 -5.92 9.40
C VAL A 165 -8.52 -6.63 9.54
N HIS A 166 -8.37 -7.44 10.59
CA HIS A 166 -7.13 -8.18 10.82
C HIS A 166 -6.83 -9.15 9.67
N LYS A 167 -7.82 -9.93 9.23
CA LYS A 167 -7.67 -10.86 8.10
C LYS A 167 -7.36 -10.15 6.79
N ALA A 168 -8.05 -9.05 6.49
CA ALA A 168 -7.81 -8.28 5.26
C ALA A 168 -6.40 -7.68 5.18
N ARG A 169 -5.78 -7.35 6.32
CA ARG A 169 -4.40 -6.84 6.38
C ARG A 169 -3.32 -7.92 6.23
N HIS A 170 -3.66 -9.20 6.41
CA HIS A 170 -2.70 -10.32 6.46
C HIS A 170 -3.01 -11.44 5.45
N ALA A 171 -3.96 -11.23 4.54
CA ALA A 171 -4.28 -12.11 3.42
C ALA A 171 -3.52 -11.71 2.16
#